data_AF-I7FJK2-F1
#
_entry.id   AF-I7FJK2-F1
#
_cell.length_a   1.000
_cell.length_b   1.000
_cell.length_c   1.000
_cell.angle_alpha   90.00
_cell.angle_beta   90.00
_cell.angle_gamma   90.00
#
_symmetry.space_group_name_H-M   'P 1'
#
loop_
_entity.id
_entity.type
_entity.pdbx_description
1 polymer ?
#
loop_
_entity_poly.entity_id
_entity_poly.type
_entity_poly.pdbx_seq_one_letter_code
_entity_poly.pdbx_strand_id
1 'polypeptide(L)'
;MNTPEPVAVWLDGSGRLMSDLGSVDTGCHVAVRAHHCPQRENCVLAYRAPGPRLLYGELMSDLDDEAGVYLETHAKHLAPDLISLSVDHVGADGPPGSWRYRLLPMRWKTSDGWRDTDARLAVWPD
;
A
#
# COMPACT_ATOMS: atom_id res chain seq x y z
N MET A 1 26.02 6.19 7.08
CA MET A 1 24.62 6.00 7.52
C MET A 1 24.32 4.52 7.38
N ASN A 2 23.99 3.82 8.46
CA ASN A 2 23.62 2.40 8.36
C ASN A 2 22.29 2.29 7.62
N THR A 3 22.25 1.49 6.57
CA THR A 3 21.01 1.12 5.89
C THR A 3 20.11 0.42 6.91
N PRO A 4 18.83 0.81 7.06
CA PRO A 4 17.92 0.12 7.96
C PRO A 4 17.78 -1.35 7.56
N GLU A 5 17.72 -2.25 8.55
CA GLU A 5 17.54 -3.68 8.30
C GLU A 5 16.19 -3.94 7.61
N PRO A 6 16.15 -4.82 6.58
CA PRO A 6 14.90 -5.14 5.91
C PRO A 6 13.89 -5.83 6.83
N VAL A 7 12.65 -5.36 6.82
CA VAL A 7 11.53 -5.98 7.53
C VAL A 7 11.14 -7.29 6.84
N ALA A 8 10.97 -8.38 7.59
CA ALA A 8 10.45 -9.62 7.04
C ALA A 8 8.96 -9.49 6.73
N VAL A 9 8.53 -9.99 5.57
CA VAL A 9 7.13 -10.09 5.16
C VAL A 9 6.82 -11.51 4.68
N TRP A 10 5.68 -12.07 5.06
CA TRP A 10 5.29 -13.44 4.74
C TRP A 10 3.77 -13.62 4.65
N LEU A 11 3.34 -14.70 4.02
CA LEU A 11 1.96 -15.19 4.15
C LEU A 11 1.89 -16.16 5.34
N ASP A 12 0.94 -15.94 6.25
CA ASP A 12 0.67 -16.90 7.31
C ASP A 12 -0.09 -18.14 6.80
N GLY A 13 -0.35 -19.11 7.68
CA GLY A 13 -1.07 -20.34 7.33
C GLY A 13 -2.52 -20.14 6.87
N SER A 14 -3.06 -18.92 6.99
CA SER A 14 -4.39 -18.54 6.49
C SER A 14 -4.34 -17.71 5.20
N GLY A 15 -3.15 -17.49 4.64
CA GLY A 15 -2.95 -16.66 3.45
C GLY A 15 -3.01 -15.16 3.74
N ARG A 16 -2.93 -14.74 5.02
CA ARG A 16 -2.86 -13.32 5.36
C ARG A 16 -1.43 -12.82 5.26
N LEU A 17 -1.28 -11.62 4.72
CA LEU A 17 0.02 -10.98 4.62
C LEU A 17 0.43 -10.37 5.97
N MET A 18 1.60 -10.77 6.44
CA MET A 18 2.15 -10.43 7.74
C MET A 18 3.55 -9.84 7.59
N SER A 19 3.96 -9.03 8.56
CA SER A 19 5.33 -8.54 8.69
C SER A 19 5.81 -8.61 10.13
N ASP A 20 7.10 -8.38 10.38
CA ASP A 20 7.63 -8.28 11.76
C ASP A 20 6.95 -7.18 12.56
N LEU A 21 6.36 -6.19 11.87
CA LEU A 21 5.62 -5.09 12.47
C LEU A 21 4.11 -5.39 12.58
N GLY A 22 3.66 -6.59 12.23
CA GLY A 22 2.28 -7.07 12.28
C GLY A 22 1.61 -7.16 10.90
N SER A 23 0.28 -7.33 10.88
CA SER A 23 -0.49 -7.58 9.66
C SER A 23 -0.34 -6.46 8.64
N VAL A 24 -0.14 -6.83 7.38
CA VAL A 24 -0.10 -5.92 6.24
C VAL A 24 -1.50 -5.85 5.65
N ASP A 25 -1.97 -4.64 5.42
CA ASP A 25 -3.26 -4.40 4.81
C ASP A 25 -3.20 -4.68 3.30
N THR A 26 -3.96 -5.69 2.87
CA THR A 26 -4.15 -6.07 1.45
C THR A 26 -5.56 -5.79 0.95
N GLY A 27 -6.46 -5.27 1.80
CA GLY A 27 -7.88 -5.04 1.47
C GLY A 27 -8.22 -3.59 1.19
N CYS A 28 -7.23 -2.72 1.05
CA CYS A 28 -7.44 -1.33 0.65
C CYS A 28 -7.37 -1.22 -0.87
N HIS A 29 -8.54 -1.21 -1.51
CA HIS A 29 -8.67 -1.08 -2.96
C HIS A 29 -8.99 0.36 -3.36
N VAL A 30 -8.39 0.79 -4.47
CA VAL A 30 -8.61 2.12 -5.07
C VAL A 30 -9.20 1.95 -6.46
N ALA A 31 -10.13 2.83 -6.81
CA ALA A 31 -10.74 2.89 -8.13
C ALA A 31 -10.77 4.33 -8.65
N VAL A 32 -10.67 4.50 -9.96
CA VAL A 32 -10.91 5.78 -10.63
C VAL A 32 -12.35 5.81 -11.11
N ARG A 33 -13.08 6.89 -10.83
CA ARG A 33 -14.44 7.12 -11.31
C ARG A 33 -14.49 8.33 -12.21
N ALA A 34 -14.99 8.14 -13.42
CA ALA A 34 -15.24 9.22 -14.36
C ALA A 34 -16.55 9.96 -14.01
N HIS A 35 -16.54 11.28 -14.15
CA HIS A 35 -17.70 12.19 -14.04
C HIS A 35 -18.51 12.09 -12.75
N HIS A 36 -17.94 11.55 -11.67
CA HIS A 36 -18.61 11.45 -10.37
C HIS A 36 -18.60 12.79 -9.62
N CYS A 37 -17.48 13.53 -9.65
CA CYS A 37 -17.35 14.86 -9.05
C CYS A 37 -17.70 15.96 -10.05
N PRO A 38 -18.62 16.91 -9.74
CA PRO A 38 -18.98 18.00 -10.66
C PRO A 38 -17.82 18.90 -11.10
N GLN A 39 -16.76 18.97 -10.29
CA GLN A 39 -15.60 19.85 -10.51
C GLN A 39 -14.43 19.16 -11.22
N ARG A 40 -14.53 17.86 -11.54
CA ARG A 40 -13.41 17.07 -12.08
C ARG A 40 -13.88 16.01 -13.07
N GLU A 41 -13.05 15.73 -14.08
CA GLU A 41 -13.33 14.67 -15.06
C GLU A 41 -13.23 13.26 -14.44
N ASN A 42 -12.27 13.06 -13.54
CA ASN A 42 -12.08 11.81 -12.82
C ASN A 42 -11.83 12.09 -11.33
N CYS A 43 -12.34 11.23 -10.45
CA CYS A 43 -12.00 11.21 -9.03
C CYS A 43 -11.46 9.84 -8.61
N VAL A 44 -10.66 9.83 -7.54
CA VAL A 44 -10.05 8.63 -6.98
C VAL A 44 -10.77 8.23 -5.70
N LEU A 45 -11.23 7.00 -5.64
CA LEU A 45 -11.96 6.42 -4.50
C LEU A 45 -11.11 5.34 -3.84
N ALA A 46 -10.96 5.39 -2.51
CA ALA A 46 -10.64 4.21 -1.72
C ALA A 46 -11.90 3.63 -1.09
N TYR A 47 -12.17 2.33 -1.23
CA TYR A 47 -13.40 1.71 -0.68
C TYR A 47 -13.47 1.76 0.85
N ARG A 48 -12.32 1.83 1.51
CA ARG A 48 -12.16 2.11 2.93
C ARG A 48 -10.83 2.80 3.18
N ALA A 49 -10.64 3.33 4.39
CA ALA A 49 -9.34 3.84 4.79
C ALA A 49 -8.28 2.71 4.77
N PRO A 50 -7.07 2.97 4.25
CA PRO A 50 -5.96 2.06 4.36
C PRO A 50 -5.55 1.88 5.82
N GLY A 51 -5.07 0.67 6.10
CA GLY A 51 -4.53 0.30 7.40
C GLY A 51 -3.13 0.89 7.63
N PRO A 52 -2.56 0.60 8.81
CA PRO A 52 -1.28 1.14 9.24
C PRO A 52 -0.06 0.61 8.49
N ARG A 53 -0.21 -0.46 7.69
CA ARG A 53 0.87 -1.17 6.99
C ARG A 53 0.38 -1.58 5.61
N LEU A 54 1.13 -1.29 4.56
CA LEU A 54 0.79 -1.60 3.17
C LEU A 54 2.05 -2.06 2.42
N LEU A 55 1.90 -2.84 1.35
CA LEU A 55 2.98 -3.03 0.37
C LEU A 55 3.05 -1.84 -0.58
N TYR A 56 4.27 -1.44 -0.94
CA TYR A 56 4.56 -0.36 -1.86
C TYR A 56 5.66 -0.78 -2.85
N GLY A 57 5.45 -0.64 -4.15
CA GLY A 57 6.52 -0.84 -5.14
C GLY A 57 6.77 -2.29 -5.61
N GLU A 58 5.72 -3.07 -5.83
CA GLU A 58 5.79 -4.30 -6.65
C GLU A 58 4.43 -4.43 -7.37
N LEU A 59 4.42 -4.35 -8.71
CA LEU A 59 3.29 -4.82 -9.50
C LEU A 59 3.27 -6.34 -9.35
N MET A 60 2.52 -6.84 -8.37
CA MET A 60 2.31 -8.28 -8.23
C MET A 60 1.43 -8.78 -9.38
N SER A 61 2.05 -8.98 -10.55
CA SER A 61 1.43 -9.58 -11.72
C SER A 61 0.96 -11.01 -11.49
N ASP A 62 1.42 -11.67 -10.42
CA ASP A 62 1.00 -13.03 -10.03
C ASP A 62 -0.19 -13.03 -9.04
N LEU A 63 -0.71 -11.86 -8.66
CA LEU A 63 -2.03 -11.71 -8.02
C LEU A 63 -3.04 -11.29 -9.09
N ASP A 64 -3.37 -12.25 -9.94
CA ASP A 64 -4.28 -12.14 -11.09
C ASP A 64 -5.57 -11.34 -10.81
N ASP A 65 -5.79 -10.38 -11.70
CA ASP A 65 -7.04 -9.86 -12.26
C ASP A 65 -8.05 -9.01 -11.48
N GLU A 66 -8.06 -8.87 -10.15
CA GLU A 66 -8.97 -7.88 -9.52
C GLU A 66 -8.56 -7.35 -8.13
N ALA A 67 -7.39 -7.76 -7.62
CA ALA A 67 -6.98 -7.52 -6.24
C ALA A 67 -5.74 -6.61 -6.07
N GLY A 68 -5.31 -5.91 -7.13
CA GLY A 68 -4.15 -5.02 -7.09
C GLY A 68 -4.40 -3.78 -6.21
N VAL A 69 -3.60 -3.61 -5.17
CA VAL A 69 -3.52 -2.37 -4.38
C VAL A 69 -2.84 -1.30 -5.24
N TYR A 70 -3.59 -0.63 -6.12
CA TYR A 70 -3.11 0.49 -6.95
C TYR A 70 -2.95 1.77 -6.12
N LEU A 71 -2.02 1.75 -5.17
CA LEU A 71 -1.68 2.93 -4.35
C LEU A 71 -0.49 3.70 -4.89
N GLU A 72 0.40 3.06 -5.66
CA GLU A 72 1.60 3.72 -6.19
C GLU A 72 1.26 4.90 -7.12
N THR A 73 0.25 4.77 -7.98
CA THR A 73 -0.18 5.83 -8.90
C THR A 73 -0.73 7.07 -8.20
N HIS A 74 -1.13 6.95 -6.94
CA HIS A 74 -1.72 8.02 -6.13
C HIS A 74 -0.84 8.41 -4.92
N ALA A 75 0.36 7.81 -4.81
CA ALA A 75 1.34 8.15 -3.80
C ALA A 75 2.22 9.31 -4.29
N LYS A 76 2.33 10.36 -3.48
CA LYS A 76 3.32 11.42 -3.65
C LYS A 76 4.51 11.16 -2.74
N HIS A 77 5.71 11.04 -3.30
CA HIS A 77 6.94 11.07 -2.52
C HIS A 77 7.12 12.46 -1.88
N LEU A 78 7.23 12.50 -0.56
CA LEU A 78 7.57 13.68 0.23
C LEU A 78 9.06 13.71 0.60
N ALA A 79 9.67 12.53 0.75
CA ALA A 79 11.10 12.30 0.96
C ALA A 79 11.47 10.92 0.37
N PRO A 80 12.76 10.51 0.36
CA PRO A 80 13.18 9.20 -0.16
C PRO A 80 12.44 8.03 0.48
N ASP A 81 12.14 8.11 1.77
CA ASP A 81 11.50 7.10 2.59
C ASP A 81 10.13 7.54 3.11
N LEU A 82 9.51 8.58 2.56
CA LEU A 82 8.23 9.10 3.05
C LEU A 82 7.30 9.40 1.87
N ILE A 83 6.11 8.81 1.91
CA ILE A 83 5.05 9.05 0.93
C ILE A 83 3.78 9.61 1.58
N SER A 84 2.97 10.27 0.78
CA SER A 84 1.60 10.64 1.09
C SER A 84 0.66 9.99 0.10
N LEU A 85 -0.32 9.25 0.59
CA LEU A 85 -1.44 8.74 -0.20
C LEU A 85 -2.63 9.67 -0.01
N SER A 86 -3.23 10.13 -1.11
CA SER A 86 -4.42 10.97 -1.08
C SER A 86 -5.45 10.48 -2.08
N VAL A 87 -6.71 10.43 -1.64
CA VAL A 87 -7.87 10.06 -2.46
C VAL A 87 -8.97 11.12 -2.31
N ASP A 88 -9.81 11.24 -3.32
CA ASP A 88 -10.92 12.20 -3.32
C ASP A 88 -12.09 11.71 -2.46
N HIS A 89 -12.25 10.39 -2.32
CA HIS A 89 -13.32 9.77 -1.54
C HIS A 89 -12.83 8.56 -0.75
N VAL A 90 -13.30 8.46 0.50
CA VAL A 90 -13.18 7.25 1.33
C VAL A 90 -14.55 6.63 1.53
N GLY A 91 -14.82 5.51 0.87
CA GLY A 91 -16.17 4.97 0.69
C GLY A 91 -16.91 5.68 -0.46
N ALA A 92 -18.03 5.10 -0.91
CA ALA A 92 -18.65 5.42 -2.20
C ALA A 92 -18.82 6.91 -2.53
N ASP A 93 -19.18 7.72 -1.53
CA ASP A 93 -19.34 9.18 -1.61
C ASP A 93 -18.77 9.88 -0.38
N GLY A 94 -17.77 9.26 0.27
CA GLY A 94 -17.23 9.78 1.52
C GLY A 94 -16.32 11.00 1.33
N PRO A 95 -15.87 11.61 2.44
CA PRO A 95 -14.95 12.73 2.38
C PRO A 95 -13.59 12.31 1.79
N PRO A 96 -12.78 13.27 1.33
CA PRO A 96 -11.40 13.02 0.94
C PRO A 96 -10.57 12.43 2.09
N GLY A 97 -9.59 11.61 1.73
CA GLY A 97 -8.69 10.95 2.68
C GLY A 97 -7.23 11.23 2.34
N SER A 98 -6.40 11.41 3.36
CA SER A 98 -4.96 11.53 3.19
C SER A 98 -4.21 10.84 4.34
N TRP A 99 -3.20 10.05 4.00
CA TRP A 99 -2.40 9.28 4.94
C TRP A 99 -0.93 9.39 4.57
N ARG A 100 -0.06 9.39 5.57
CA ARG A 100 1.38 9.38 5.40
C ARG A 100 1.93 8.01 5.78
N TYR A 101 2.98 7.60 5.07
CA TYR A 101 3.67 6.35 5.34
C TYR A 101 5.17 6.52 5.18
N ARG A 102 5.94 6.00 6.14
CA ARG A 102 7.36 5.75 5.98
C ARG A 102 7.55 4.45 5.19
N LEU A 103 8.47 4.45 4.23
CA LEU A 103 8.85 3.29 3.43
C LEU A 103 10.06 2.61 4.07
N LEU A 104 9.86 1.36 4.50
CA LEU A 104 10.93 0.53 5.03
C LEU A 104 11.39 -0.48 3.98
N PRO A 105 12.71 -0.77 3.86
CA PRO A 105 13.15 -1.92 3.09
C PRO A 105 12.50 -3.19 3.63
N MET A 106 12.19 -4.14 2.76
CA MET A 106 11.61 -5.41 3.14
C MET A 106 12.23 -6.57 2.38
N ARG A 107 12.01 -7.78 2.92
CA ARG A 107 12.34 -9.04 2.26
C ARG A 107 11.24 -10.06 2.51
N TRP A 108 11.00 -10.92 1.54
CA TRP A 108 10.05 -12.01 1.65
C TRP A 108 10.66 -13.16 2.45
N LYS A 109 9.94 -13.65 3.45
CA LYS A 109 10.23 -14.90 4.15
C LYS A 109 9.37 -16.00 3.52
N THR A 110 10.02 -16.93 2.83
CA THR A 110 9.39 -18.05 2.13
C THR A 110 9.73 -19.38 2.83
N SER A 111 9.11 -20.48 2.39
CA SER A 111 9.47 -21.83 2.85
C SER A 111 10.93 -22.19 2.56
N ASP A 112 11.48 -21.65 1.46
CA ASP A 112 12.80 -22.00 0.94
C ASP A 112 13.89 -21.01 1.38
N GLY A 113 13.53 -20.00 2.19
CA GLY A 113 14.47 -19.03 2.75
C GLY A 113 14.00 -17.58 2.59
N TRP A 114 14.94 -16.71 2.25
CA TRP A 114 14.70 -15.28 2.08
C TRP A 114 14.74 -14.91 0.59
N ARG A 115 13.82 -14.06 0.16
CA ARG A 115 13.79 -13.49 -1.19
C ARG A 115 13.80 -11.96 -1.11
N ASP A 116 14.80 -11.35 -1.73
CA ASP A 116 14.90 -9.89 -1.85
C ASP A 116 13.82 -9.34 -2.78
N THR A 117 13.46 -8.07 -2.62
CA THR A 117 12.48 -7.38 -3.46
C THR A 117 12.78 -5.88 -3.50
N ASP A 118 12.38 -5.24 -4.60
CA ASP A 118 12.34 -3.78 -4.70
C ASP A 118 11.13 -3.16 -3.99
N ALA A 119 10.17 -3.99 -3.55
CA ALA A 119 9.08 -3.56 -2.70
C ALA A 119 9.59 -2.94 -1.39
N ARG A 120 8.72 -2.13 -0.80
CA ARG A 120 8.87 -1.51 0.50
C ARG A 120 7.62 -1.79 1.33
N LEU A 121 7.81 -1.91 2.64
CA LEU A 121 6.70 -1.89 3.57
C LEU A 121 6.41 -0.42 3.94
N ALA A 122 5.25 0.07 3.53
CA ALA A 122 4.75 1.38 3.91
C ALA A 122 4.08 1.28 5.29
N VAL A 123 4.56 2.04 6.27
CA VAL A 123 4.07 2.02 7.66
C VAL A 123 3.70 3.42 8.11
N TRP A 124 2.60 3.62 8.86
CA TRP A 124 2.29 4.93 9.42
C TRP A 124 3.49 5.51 10.16
N PRO A 125 3.85 6.79 9.95
CA PRO A 125 4.90 7.42 10.73
C PRO A 125 4.39 7.57 12.17
N ASP A 126 5.16 7.04 13.13
CA ASP A 126 4.95 7.30 14.56
C ASP A 126 4.91 8.81 14.88
#